data_AF-A0A087M4B9-F1
#
_entry.id   AF-A0A087M4B9-F1
#
_cell.length_a   1.000
_cell.length_b   1.000
_cell.length_c   1.000
_cell.angle_alpha   90.00
_cell.angle_beta   90.00
_cell.angle_gamma   90.00
#
_symmetry.space_group_name_H-M   'P 1'
#
loop_
_entity.id
_entity.type
_entity.pdbx_description
1 polymer ?
#
loop_
_entity_poly.entity_id
_entity_poly.type
_entity_poly.pdbx_seq_one_letter_code
_entity_poly.pdbx_strand_id
1 'polypeptide(L)'
;MRPPNPDYSVSPARYAKGMLAVKCPSPNGYKTRAARLIGDGLKCRWSNRERAYIVPPTKLARFEVLFAEGWDASTFTGKLEEPRVAA
;
A
#
# COMPACT_ATOMS: atom_id res chain seq x y z
N MET A 1 -15.86 -9.67 -7.78
CA MET A 1 -15.49 -8.65 -6.76
C MET A 1 -14.60 -9.35 -5.74
N ARG A 2 -13.40 -8.83 -5.46
CA ARG A 2 -12.50 -9.40 -4.45
C ARG A 2 -13.01 -9.05 -3.04
N PRO A 3 -12.96 -9.95 -2.04
CA PRO A 3 -13.38 -9.61 -0.68
C PRO A 3 -12.57 -8.40 -0.15
N PRO A 4 -13.19 -7.51 0.64
CA PRO A 4 -12.49 -6.38 1.21
C PRO A 4 -11.41 -6.88 2.17
N ASN A 5 -10.15 -6.62 1.85
CA ASN A 5 -9.08 -6.77 2.81
C ASN A 5 -9.26 -5.66 3.87
N PRO A 6 -9.34 -5.98 5.18
CA PRO A 6 -9.49 -4.95 6.21
C PRO A 6 -8.34 -3.94 6.21
N ASP A 7 -7.16 -4.31 5.69
CA ASP A 7 -5.95 -3.49 5.72
C ASP A 7 -5.86 -2.46 4.59
N TYR A 8 -6.46 -2.77 3.42
CA TYR A 8 -6.50 -1.86 2.28
C TYR A 8 -7.63 -2.17 1.30
N SER A 9 -8.04 -1.14 0.54
CA SER A 9 -8.97 -1.28 -0.58
C SER A 9 -8.37 -0.69 -1.85
N VAL A 10 -8.76 -1.25 -3.00
CA VAL A 10 -8.29 -0.83 -4.32
C VAL A 10 -9.49 -0.42 -5.17
N SER A 11 -9.39 0.74 -5.81
CA SER A 11 -10.36 1.21 -6.79
C SER A 11 -9.65 1.82 -8.00
N PRO A 12 -10.30 1.98 -9.15
CA PRO A 12 -9.77 2.83 -10.22
C PRO A 12 -9.50 4.24 -9.71
N ALA A 13 -8.36 4.83 -10.10
CA ALA A 13 -8.06 6.21 -9.77
C ALA A 13 -8.97 7.16 -10.56
N ARG A 14 -9.56 8.15 -9.89
CA ARG A 14 -10.51 9.09 -10.51
C ARG A 14 -9.81 10.13 -11.38
N TYR A 15 -8.63 10.58 -10.96
CA TYR A 15 -7.92 11.70 -11.59
C TYR A 15 -6.63 11.27 -12.31
N ALA A 16 -6.37 9.96 -12.38
CA ALA A 16 -5.20 9.40 -13.07
C ALA A 16 -5.64 8.23 -13.96
N LYS A 17 -5.65 8.46 -15.27
CA LYS A 17 -6.07 7.46 -16.26
C LYS A 17 -5.16 6.23 -16.23
N GLY A 18 -5.75 5.03 -16.16
CA GLY A 18 -5.02 3.76 -16.15
C GLY A 18 -4.30 3.43 -14.84
N MET A 19 -4.50 4.26 -13.80
CA MET A 19 -3.94 4.04 -12.48
C MET A 19 -5.00 3.51 -11.51
N LEU A 20 -4.52 2.96 -10.41
CA LEU A 20 -5.33 2.45 -9.31
C LEU A 20 -5.08 3.30 -8.06
N ALA A 21 -6.14 3.52 -7.29
CA ALA A 21 -6.12 4.18 -6.01
C ALA A 21 -6.19 3.13 -4.89
N VAL A 22 -5.15 3.07 -4.08
CA VAL A 22 -5.06 2.17 -2.93
C VAL A 22 -5.26 2.96 -1.65
N LYS A 23 -6.34 2.67 -0.95
CA LYS A 23 -6.67 3.28 0.35
C LYS A 23 -6.28 2.33 1.46
N CYS A 24 -5.47 2.82 2.39
CA CYS A 24 -5.04 2.10 3.58
C CYS A 24 -5.65 2.82 4.80
N PRO A 25 -6.86 2.45 5.25
CA PRO A 25 -7.48 3.10 6.40
C PRO A 25 -6.61 2.88 7.65
N SER A 26 -6.41 3.94 8.44
CA SER A 26 -5.72 3.87 9.71
C SER A 26 -6.68 4.22 10.85
N PRO A 27 -6.80 3.38 11.89
CA PRO A 27 -7.68 3.64 13.02
C PRO A 27 -7.12 4.67 14.01
N ASN A 28 -5.80 4.89 14.03
CA ASN A 28 -5.10 5.64 15.07
C ASN A 28 -4.27 6.83 14.53
N GLY A 29 -4.41 7.15 13.24
CA GLY A 29 -3.67 8.24 12.59
C GLY A 29 -2.22 7.89 12.20
N TYR A 30 -1.72 6.72 12.59
CA TYR A 30 -0.38 6.24 12.20
C TYR A 30 -0.44 5.42 10.91
N LYS A 31 0.65 5.40 10.14
CA LYS A 31 0.72 4.57 8.93
C LYS A 31 0.59 3.08 9.29
N THR A 32 -0.39 2.40 8.71
CA THR A 32 -0.51 0.93 8.79
C THR A 32 0.60 0.24 8.00
N ARG A 33 0.78 -1.07 8.17
CA ARG A 33 1.72 -1.89 7.37
C ARG A 33 1.50 -1.69 5.86
N ALA A 34 0.24 -1.73 5.42
CA ALA A 34 -0.12 -1.47 4.02
C ALA A 34 0.35 -0.08 3.55
N ALA A 35 0.11 0.96 4.36
CA ALA A 35 0.51 2.33 4.03
C ALA A 35 2.04 2.51 3.98
N ARG A 36 2.78 1.86 4.89
CA ARG A 36 4.26 1.87 4.90
C ARG A 36 4.82 1.14 3.69
N LEU A 37 4.30 -0.03 3.37
CA LEU A 37 4.78 -0.85 2.26
C LEU A 37 4.55 -0.17 0.90
N ILE A 38 3.36 0.39 0.68
CA ILE A 38 3.05 1.07 -0.58
C ILE A 38 3.73 2.44 -0.71
N GLY A 39 3.75 3.22 0.38
CA GLY A 39 4.25 4.58 0.40
C GLY A 39 5.76 4.64 0.52
N ASP A 40 6.31 4.04 1.55
CA ASP A 40 7.74 4.12 1.88
C ASP A 40 8.54 3.05 1.14
N GLY A 41 8.06 1.80 1.10
CA GLY A 41 8.75 0.68 0.43
C GLY A 41 8.70 0.75 -1.10
N LEU A 42 7.51 0.90 -1.68
CA LEU A 42 7.32 0.95 -3.15
C LEU A 42 7.38 2.37 -3.73
N LYS A 43 7.55 3.38 -2.88
CA LYS A 43 7.70 4.79 -3.24
C LYS A 43 6.54 5.27 -4.11
N CYS A 44 5.32 4.87 -3.78
CA CYS A 44 4.13 5.30 -4.50
C CYS A 44 3.65 6.66 -4.00
N ARG A 45 3.06 7.46 -4.91
CA ARG A 45 2.66 8.82 -4.59
C ARG A 45 1.32 8.86 -3.88
N TRP A 46 1.27 9.54 -2.73
CA TRP A 46 0.02 9.88 -2.08
C TRP A 46 -0.71 11.00 -2.84
N SER A 47 -2.01 10.83 -3.05
CA SER A 47 -2.90 11.85 -3.61
C SER A 47 -3.85 12.35 -2.54
N ASN A 48 -3.71 13.62 -2.16
CA ASN A 48 -4.65 14.29 -1.25
C ASN A 48 -6.06 14.39 -1.84
N ARG A 49 -6.20 14.49 -3.17
CA ARG A 49 -7.51 14.57 -3.84
C ARG A 49 -8.29 13.27 -3.77
N GLU A 50 -7.59 12.13 -3.85
CA GLU A 50 -8.23 10.80 -3.78
C GLU A 50 -8.20 10.19 -2.39
N ARG A 51 -7.43 10.78 -1.47
CA ARG A 51 -7.10 10.24 -0.14
C ARG A 51 -6.60 8.79 -0.25
N ALA A 52 -5.72 8.55 -1.23
CA ALA A 52 -5.23 7.24 -1.62
C ALA A 52 -3.82 7.32 -2.23
N TYR A 53 -3.10 6.20 -2.23
CA TYR A 53 -1.88 6.04 -3.02
C TYR A 53 -2.23 5.70 -4.46
N ILE A 54 -1.68 6.46 -5.40
CA ILE A 54 -1.91 6.24 -6.83
C ILE A 54 -0.79 5.36 -7.36
N VAL A 55 -1.17 4.20 -7.91
CA VAL A 55 -0.23 3.17 -8.35
C VAL A 55 -0.56 2.65 -9.75
N PRO A 56 0.45 2.31 -10.55
CA PRO A 56 0.25 1.52 -11.75
C PRO A 56 -0.11 0.07 -11.38
N PRO A 57 -0.85 -0.65 -12.24
CA PRO A 57 -1.24 -2.05 -11.98
C PRO A 57 -0.06 -2.98 -11.68
N THR A 58 1.09 -2.76 -12.30
CA THR A 58 2.31 -3.56 -12.08
C THR A 58 2.86 -3.41 -10.66
N LYS A 59 2.85 -2.19 -10.11
CA LYS A 59 3.25 -1.96 -8.71
C LYS A 59 2.20 -2.49 -7.73
N LEU A 60 0.92 -2.46 -8.10
CA LEU A 60 -0.11 -3.07 -7.27
C LEU A 60 0.12 -4.58 -7.14
N ALA A 61 0.41 -5.28 -8.24
CA ALA A 61 0.71 -6.71 -8.20
C ALA A 61 1.89 -7.00 -7.24
N ARG A 62 2.96 -6.20 -7.31
CA ARG A 62 4.11 -6.33 -6.40
C ARG A 62 3.74 -6.03 -4.94
N PHE A 63 2.93 -5.00 -4.71
CA PHE A 63 2.42 -4.66 -3.38
C PHE A 63 1.64 -5.83 -2.78
N GLU A 64 0.76 -6.44 -3.55
CA GLU A 64 -0.07 -7.57 -3.10
C GLU A 64 0.78 -8.78 -2.70
N VAL A 65 1.79 -9.11 -3.51
CA VAL A 65 2.74 -10.21 -3.21
C VAL A 65 3.48 -9.93 -1.90
N LEU A 66 4.14 -8.77 -1.78
CA LEU A 66 4.90 -8.41 -0.58
C LEU A 66 4.01 -8.35 0.67
N PHE A 67 2.79 -7.83 0.52
CA PHE A 67 1.85 -7.75 1.63
C PHE A 67 1.41 -9.14 2.11
N ALA A 68 1.13 -10.05 1.18
CA ALA A 68 0.73 -11.44 1.46
C ALA A 68 1.88 -12.25 2.08
N GLU A 69 3.11 -12.03 1.64
CA GLU A 69 4.33 -12.63 2.18
C GLU A 69 4.73 -12.07 3.55
N GLY A 70 4.04 -11.06 4.07
CA GLY A 70 4.29 -10.54 5.41
C GLY A 70 5.38 -9.47 5.48
N TRP A 71 5.86 -8.95 4.36
CA TRP A 71 6.86 -7.88 4.35
C TRP A 71 6.33 -6.61 5.02
N ASP A 72 7.27 -5.77 5.46
CA ASP A 72 7.01 -4.41 5.94
C ASP A 72 7.98 -3.43 5.26
N ALA A 73 7.84 -2.14 5.56
CA ALA A 73 8.81 -1.13 5.17
C ALA A 73 9.13 -0.20 6.33
N SER A 74 10.43 0.13 6.43
CA SER A 74 10.93 1.10 7.38
C SER A 74 10.41 2.50 7.04
N THR A 75 9.77 3.17 7.99
CA THR A 75 9.34 4.57 7.82
C THR A 75 10.51 5.54 7.75
N PHE A 76 11.64 5.18 8.37
CA PHE A 76 12.81 6.05 8.45
C PHE A 76 13.73 5.90 7.24
N THR A 77 13.95 4.66 6.78
CA THR A 77 14.88 4.38 5.68
C THR A 77 14.19 4.14 4.34
N GLY A 78 12.88 3.86 4.33
CA GLY A 78 12.13 3.48 3.13
C GLY A 78 12.56 2.15 2.51
N LYS A 79 13.34 1.34 3.25
CA LYS A 79 13.76 0.01 2.81
C LYS A 79 12.67 -1.02 3.14
N LEU A 80 12.53 -2.01 2.25
CA LEU A 80 11.70 -3.18 2.53
C LEU A 80 12.38 -4.01 3.61
N GLU A 81 11.58 -4.43 4.58
CA GLU A 81 12.00 -5.26 5.70
C GLU A 81 11.34 -6.64 5.52
N GLU A 82 12.16 -7.68 5.63
CA GLU A 82 11.71 -9.05 5.51
C GLU A 82 10.64 -9.38 6.58
N PRO A 83 9.71 -10.30 6.28
CA PRO A 83 8.76 -10.77 7.27
C PRO A 83 9.53 -11.28 8.49
N ARG A 84 9.27 -10.72 9.66
CA ARG A 84 9.76 -11.29 10.92
C ARG A 84 9.09 -12.65 11.10
N VAL A 85 9.79 -13.70 10.72
CA VAL A 85 9.44 -15.07 11.11
C VAL A 85 9.54 -15.10 12.62
N ALA A 86 8.42 -15.28 13.31
CA ALA A 86 8.44 -15.60 14.72
C ALA A 86 9.15 -16.96 14.84
N ALA A 87 10.37 -16.93 15.38
CA ALA A 87 11.11 -18.13 15.76
C ALA A 87 10.42 -18.82 16.94
#